data_AF-A0A382E5W2-F1
#
_entry.id   AF-A0A382E5W2-F1
#
_cell.length_a   1.000
_cell.length_b   1.000
_cell.length_c   1.000
_cell.angle_alpha   90.00
_cell.angle_beta   90.00
_cell.angle_gamma   90.00
#
_symmetry.space_group_name_H-M   'P 1'
#
loop_
_entity.id
_entity.type
_entity.pdbx_description
1 polymer ?
#
loop_
_entity_poly.entity_id
_entity_poly.type
_entity_poly.pdbx_seq_one_letter_code
_entity_poly.pdbx_strand_id
1 'polypeptide(L)' 'MEKKMSFEGLICPACSNQLDEIMLEEKMICPHCSTNLKQKKFLAFLEFLMMNG' A
#
# COMPACT_ATOMS: atom_id res chain seq x y z
N MET A 1 17.59 20.77 -8.94
CA MET A 1 17.69 19.41 -8.36
C MET A 1 16.37 18.70 -8.68
N GLU A 2 16.31 17.97 -9.79
CA GLU A 2 15.14 17.17 -10.14
C GLU A 2 15.08 15.99 -9.18
N LYS A 3 14.11 15.98 -8.26
CA LYS A 3 13.80 14.78 -7.48
C LYS A 3 13.38 13.71 -8.49
N LYS A 4 14.27 12.77 -8.77
CA LYS A 4 13.89 11.48 -9.37
C LYS A 4 12.84 10.89 -8.44
N MET A 5 11.59 10.99 -8.87
CA MET A 5 10.48 10.30 -8.24
C MET A 5 10.59 8.86 -8.73
N SER A 6 11.49 8.08 -8.13
CA SER A 6 11.35 6.64 -8.20
C SER A 6 9.98 6.35 -7.59
N PHE A 7 9.10 5.69 -8.35
CA PHE A 7 7.83 5.15 -7.84
C PHE A 7 8.11 3.94 -6.93
N GLU A 8 9.06 4.10 -6.00
CA GLU A 8 9.41 3.17 -4.95
C GLU A 8 8.46 3.49 -3.80
N GLY A 9 7.30 2.86 -3.85
CA GLY A 9 6.30 3.01 -2.81
C GLY A 9 5.09 2.17 -3.16
N LEU A 10 4.62 1.41 -2.18
CA LEU A 10 3.43 0.60 -2.30
C LEU A 10 2.21 1.49 -2.62
N ILE A 11 1.33 1.05 -3.52
CA ILE A 11 0.14 1.82 -3.91
C ILE A 11 -1.12 1.21 -3.30
N CYS A 12 -2.03 2.04 -2.81
CA CYS A 12 -3.32 1.60 -2.30
C CYS A 12 -4.18 1.04 -3.45
N PRO A 13 -4.62 -0.23 -3.39
CA PRO A 13 -5.46 -0.82 -4.44
C PRO A 13 -6.89 -0.25 -4.48
N ALA A 14 -7.28 0.56 -3.49
CA ALA A 14 -8.62 1.14 -3.39
C ALA A 14 -8.71 2.59 -3.89
N CYS A 15 -7.65 3.40 -3.70
CA CYS A 15 -7.68 4.82 -4.04
C CYS A 15 -6.49 5.30 -4.86
N SER A 16 -5.56 4.40 -5.23
CA SER A 16 -4.38 4.68 -6.04
C SER A 16 -3.39 5.68 -5.45
N ASN A 17 -3.59 6.15 -4.21
CA ASN A 17 -2.59 6.91 -3.48
C ASN A 17 -1.46 6.00 -2.98
N GLN A 18 -0.28 6.57 -2.80
CA GLN A 18 0.83 5.88 -2.15
C GLN A 18 0.46 5.48 -0.72
N LEU A 19 0.91 4.30 -0.32
CA LEU A 19 0.83 3.81 1.04
C LEU A 19 2.16 4.08 1.72
N ASP A 20 2.07 4.54 2.96
CA ASP A 20 3.20 4.60 3.86
C ASP A 20 3.44 3.19 4.42
N GLU A 21 4.61 2.62 4.15
CA GLU A 21 4.98 1.26 4.56
C GLU A 21 4.97 1.09 6.07
N ILE A 22 5.42 2.09 6.83
CA ILE A 22 5.43 2.06 8.30
C ILE A 22 4.00 1.97 8.83
N MET A 23 3.11 2.78 8.25
CA MET A 23 1.69 2.74 8.62
C MET A 23 1.04 1.42 8.27
N LEU A 24 1.45 0.80 7.15
CA LEU A 24 0.90 -0.46 6.70
C LEU A 24 1.31 -1.65 7.59
N GLU A 25 2.57 -1.65 8.05
CA GLU A 25 3.09 -2.62 9.03
C GLU A 25 2.31 -2.57 10.35
N GLU A 26 2.01 -1.36 10.84
CA GLU A 26 1.21 -1.19 12.06
C GLU A 26 -0.27 -1.54 11.82
N LYS A 27 -0.83 -1.00 10.72
CA LYS A 27 -2.26 -1.04 10.41
C LYS A 27 -2.44 -1.20 8.90
N MET A 28 -3.02 -2.32 8.50
CA MET A 28 -3.46 -2.57 7.12
C MET A 28 -4.70 -1.73 6.74
N ILE A 29 -4.65 -0.42 6.98
CA ILE A 29 -5.68 0.57 6.65
C ILE A 29 -4.99 1.68 5.87
N CYS A 30 -5.52 2.00 4.70
CA CYS A 30 -5.02 3.13 3.93
C CYS A 30 -5.27 4.45 4.68
N PRO A 31 -4.26 5.30 4.91
CA PRO A 31 -4.45 6.60 5.58
C PRO A 31 -5.23 7.60 4.73
N HIS A 32 -5.31 7.40 3.40
CA HIS A 32 -5.96 8.34 2.48
C HIS A 32 -7.46 8.09 2.32
N CYS A 33 -7.89 6.84 2.25
CA CYS A 33 -9.29 6.47 2.02
C CYS A 33 -9.91 5.64 3.16
N SER A 34 -9.16 5.43 4.24
CA SER A 34 -9.56 4.64 5.42
C SER A 34 -9.98 3.19 5.09
N THR A 35 -9.65 2.71 3.89
CA THR A 35 -10.00 1.34 3.48
C THR A 35 -9.14 0.35 4.22
N ASN A 36 -9.77 -0.61 4.89
CA ASN A 36 -9.10 -1.77 5.45
C ASN A 36 -8.66 -2.71 4.32
N LEU A 37 -7.35 -2.91 4.17
CA LEU A 37 -6.69 -3.70 3.13
C LEU A 37 -6.64 -5.20 3.47
N LYS A 38 -6.93 -5.62 4.71
CA LYS A 38 -7.12 -7.04 5.11
C LYS A 38 -8.46 -7.63 4.66
N GLN A 39 -8.96 -7.23 3.50
CA GLN A 39 -10.20 -7.77 2.92
C GLN A 39 -9.87 -8.77 1.81
N LYS A 40 -10.66 -9.85 1.69
CA LYS A 40 -10.50 -10.86 0.62
C LYS A 40 -10.46 -10.27 -0.79
N LYS A 41 -11.14 -9.14 -1.03
CA LYS A 41 -11.12 -8.45 -2.33
C LYS A 41 -9.75 -7.87 -2.71
N PHE A 42 -8.85 -7.71 -1.75
CA PHE A 42 -7.47 -7.26 -1.96
C PHE A 42 -6.47 -8.42 -1.85
N LEU A 43 -6.90 -9.67 -2.03
CA LEU A 43 -6.06 -10.85 -1.87
C LEU A 43 -4.77 -10.78 -2.71
N ALA A 44 -4.86 -10.41 -3.99
CA ALA A 44 -3.67 -10.27 -4.85
C ALA A 44 -2.66 -9.22 -4.32
N PHE A 45 -3.15 -8.15 -3.70
CA PHE A 45 -2.29 -7.16 -3.06
C PHE A 45 -1.63 -7.71 -1.79
N LEU A 46 -2.37 -8.50 -0.99
CA LEU A 46 -1.82 -9.17 0.19
C LEU A 46 -0.77 -10.23 -0.20
N GLU A 47 -1.01 -10.97 -1.27
CA GLU A 47 -0.07 -11.95 -1.82
C GLU A 47 1.21 -11.27 -2.33
N PHE A 48 1.07 -10.15 -3.03
CA PHE A 48 2.21 -9.33 -3.44
C PHE A 48 3.06 -8.91 -2.23
N LEU A 49 2.43 -8.44 -1.15
CA LEU A 49 3.13 -8.07 0.08
C LEU A 49 3.89 -9.25 0.70
N MET A 50 3.30 -10.45 0.72
CA MET A 50 3.97 -11.65 1.25
C MET A 50 5.17 -12.10 0.40
N MET A 51 5.12 -11.88 -0.92
CA MET A 51 6.19 -12.29 -1.84
C MET A 51 7.38 -11.33 -1.88
N ASN A 52 7.15 -10.05 -1.56
CA ASN A 52 8.17 -8.99 -1.63
C ASN A 52 8.63 -8.50 -0.24
N GLY A 53 8.13 -9.13 0.84
CA GLY A 53 8.53 -8.86 2.23
C GLY A 53 9.72 -9.68 2.70
#